data_AF-A0A967TJ76-F1
#
_entry.id   AF-A0A967TJ76-F1
#
_cell.length_a   1.000
_cell.length_b   1.000
_cell.length_c   1.000
_cell.angle_alpha   90.00
_cell.angle_beta   90.00
_cell.angle_gamma   90.00
#
_symmetry.space_group_name_H-M   'P 1'
#
loop_
_entity.id
_entity.type
_entity.pdbx_description
1 polymer ?
#
loop_
_entity_poly.entity_id
_entity_poly.type
_entity_poly.pdbx_seq_one_letter_code
_entity_poly.pdbx_strand_id
1 'polypeptide(L)'
;MTSWRELWRRIVPSRTVAPEVDDELRFHIEGKAEELMAEGMSPDDARAEARRRFGDWGEVRAATRRYARERARRQEVRAAAEGWWNDTRVALRSVLRRPGFAATVVLTLALGVGAVSATYSVVDAVLLDPLPYPRSDRLVRIYQQNSPTNRWGLSAADLDGLLERSRALGSVAALVPGEAVLRDAERPRWVPAARVTPGFFATLGVSPAAGRGFREPEGDPDRASVAVLTHALAGSRFGSADAALGASLVLDGVPHEVVGVLPPGIRELAGHRAEVWPVLQLAEPQRRGPFFLRV
;
A
#
# COMPACT_ATOMS: atom_id res chain seq x y z
N MET A 1 -16.40 -19.33 17.51
CA MET A 1 -15.44 -18.21 17.65
C MET A 1 -15.84 -17.38 18.86
N THR A 2 -15.30 -17.73 20.02
CA THR A 2 -15.59 -17.07 21.30
C THR A 2 -15.06 -15.64 21.22
N SER A 3 -15.95 -14.67 21.38
CA SER A 3 -15.63 -13.24 21.25
C SER A 3 -14.65 -12.83 22.35
N TRP A 4 -13.56 -12.15 21.98
CA TRP A 4 -12.57 -11.60 22.91
C TRP A 4 -13.19 -10.76 24.04
N ARG A 5 -14.40 -10.21 23.83
CA ARG A 5 -15.18 -9.49 24.84
C ARG A 5 -15.74 -10.37 25.96
N GLU A 6 -15.95 -11.67 25.73
CA GLU A 6 -16.45 -12.61 26.74
C GLU A 6 -15.34 -13.13 27.65
N LEU A 7 -14.11 -13.25 27.14
CA LEU A 7 -12.92 -13.59 27.93
C LEU A 7 -12.59 -12.51 28.98
N TRP A 8 -12.85 -11.23 28.65
CA TRP A 8 -12.67 -10.12 29.59
C TRP A 8 -13.73 -10.05 30.70
N ARG A 9 -14.95 -10.56 30.47
CA ARG A 9 -15.99 -10.61 31.52
C ARG A 9 -15.70 -11.66 32.60
N ARG A 10 -14.80 -12.61 32.32
CA ARG A 10 -14.37 -13.66 33.25
C ARG A 10 -13.31 -13.22 34.27
N ILE A 11 -12.75 -12.01 34.14
CA ILE A 11 -11.70 -11.49 35.04
C ILE A 11 -12.30 -10.64 36.20
N VAL A 12 -13.62 -10.49 36.30
CA VAL A 12 -14.25 -9.68 37.36
C VAL A 12 -15.03 -10.54 38.35
N PRO A 13 -14.47 -10.93 39.52
CA PRO A 13 -15.26 -11.48 40.61
C PRO A 13 -15.96 -10.36 41.38
N SER A 14 -16.99 -9.73 40.79
CA SER A 14 -17.83 -8.75 41.50
C SER A 14 -18.94 -9.39 42.38
N ARG A 15 -18.81 -10.69 42.68
CA ARG A 15 -19.86 -11.44 43.40
C ARG A 15 -19.88 -11.17 44.90
N THR A 16 -18.80 -10.66 45.50
CA THR A 16 -18.67 -10.44 46.95
C THR A 16 -18.96 -9.02 47.42
N VAL A 17 -18.83 -8.02 46.54
CA VAL A 17 -19.03 -6.59 46.92
C VAL A 17 -20.48 -6.30 47.34
N ALA A 18 -21.46 -6.98 46.74
CA ALA A 18 -22.87 -6.78 47.03
C ALA A 18 -23.31 -7.33 48.41
N PRO A 19 -22.93 -8.55 48.82
CA PRO A 19 -23.20 -9.05 50.17
C PRO A 19 -22.39 -8.34 51.26
N GLU A 20 -21.11 -8.00 51.03
CA GLU A 20 -20.29 -7.29 52.02
C GLU A 20 -20.86 -5.91 52.38
N VAL A 21 -21.28 -5.14 51.37
CA VAL A 21 -21.92 -3.82 51.59
C VAL A 21 -23.27 -3.95 52.29
N ASP A 22 -24.03 -5.01 52.03
CA ASP A 22 -25.31 -5.24 52.70
C ASP A 22 -25.13 -5.62 54.18
N ASP A 23 -24.11 -6.42 54.48
CA ASP A 23 -23.80 -6.85 55.83
C ASP A 23 -23.24 -5.68 56.67
N GLU A 24 -22.39 -4.84 56.09
CA GLU A 24 -21.86 -3.62 56.73
C GLU A 24 -22.97 -2.60 57.03
N LEU A 25 -23.85 -2.34 56.06
CA LEU A 25 -24.97 -1.40 56.26
C LEU A 25 -25.99 -1.95 57.29
N ARG A 26 -26.22 -3.27 57.32
CA ARG A 26 -27.10 -3.90 58.32
C ARG A 26 -26.52 -3.77 59.73
N PHE A 27 -25.21 -4.02 59.89
CA PHE A 27 -24.50 -3.85 61.15
C PHE A 27 -24.64 -2.42 61.71
N HIS A 28 -24.56 -1.39 60.87
CA HIS A 28 -24.72 0.00 61.31
C HIS A 28 -26.16 0.34 61.77
N ILE A 29 -27.18 -0.23 61.13
CA ILE A 29 -28.57 -0.04 61.56
C ILE A 29 -28.87 -0.79 62.85
N GLU A 30 -28.40 -2.03 62.97
CA GLU A 30 -28.57 -2.85 64.16
C GLU A 30 -27.87 -2.21 65.36
N GLY A 31 -26.62 -1.77 65.20
CA GLY A 31 -25.90 -1.04 66.25
C GLY A 31 -26.61 0.26 66.67
N LYS A 32 -27.20 1.00 65.71
CA LYS A 32 -27.95 2.22 66.06
C LYS A 32 -29.26 1.93 66.78
N ALA A 33 -29.93 0.84 66.46
CA ALA A 33 -31.12 0.40 67.18
C ALA A 33 -30.77 -0.01 68.62
N GLU A 34 -29.64 -0.68 68.84
CA GLU A 34 -29.15 -1.04 70.18
C GLU A 34 -28.83 0.19 71.04
N GLU A 35 -28.19 1.22 70.47
CA GLU A 35 -27.96 2.50 71.15
C GLU A 35 -29.26 3.18 71.60
N LEU A 36 -30.26 3.22 70.71
CA LEU A 36 -31.57 3.83 71.01
C LEU A 36 -32.35 3.04 72.08
N MET A 37 -32.18 1.72 72.10
CA MET A 37 -32.71 0.87 73.18
C MET A 37 -32.03 1.18 74.52
N ALA A 38 -30.72 1.41 74.54
CA ALA A 38 -29.98 1.79 75.75
C ALA A 38 -30.38 3.19 76.27
N GLU A 39 -30.84 4.08 75.39
CA GLU A 39 -31.43 5.38 75.73
C GLU A 39 -32.89 5.29 76.25
N GLY A 40 -33.45 4.08 76.36
CA GLY A 40 -34.75 3.81 76.99
C GLY A 40 -35.93 3.64 76.02
N MET A 41 -35.69 3.53 74.71
CA MET A 41 -36.75 3.23 73.74
C MET A 41 -37.12 1.74 73.73
N SER A 42 -38.39 1.44 73.42
CA SER A 42 -38.81 0.06 73.20
C SER A 42 -38.09 -0.55 71.98
N PRO A 43 -37.88 -1.88 71.93
CA PRO A 43 -37.14 -2.52 70.83
C PRO A 43 -37.73 -2.27 69.43
N ASP A 44 -39.05 -2.12 69.33
CA ASP A 44 -39.71 -1.89 68.05
C ASP A 44 -39.64 -0.42 67.63
N ASP A 45 -39.76 0.51 68.59
CA ASP A 45 -39.61 1.94 68.34
C ASP A 45 -38.16 2.30 68.00
N ALA A 46 -37.18 1.69 68.67
CA ALA A 46 -35.75 1.90 68.42
C ALA A 46 -35.34 1.46 67.01
N ARG A 47 -35.86 0.31 66.52
CA ARG A 47 -35.62 -0.16 65.15
C ARG A 47 -36.30 0.70 64.10
N ALA A 48 -37.53 1.14 64.37
CA ALA A 48 -38.26 2.04 63.47
C ALA A 48 -37.56 3.41 63.36
N GLU A 49 -37.12 3.96 64.49
CA GLU A 49 -36.41 5.22 64.57
C GLU A 49 -34.99 5.13 63.95
N ALA A 50 -34.26 4.04 64.17
CA ALA A 50 -32.96 3.80 63.53
C ALA A 50 -33.09 3.79 61.99
N ARG A 51 -34.11 3.12 61.43
CA ARG A 51 -34.39 3.13 60.00
C ARG A 51 -34.80 4.52 59.50
N ARG A 52 -35.61 5.25 60.27
CA ARG A 52 -36.05 6.61 59.91
C ARG A 52 -34.89 7.61 59.87
N ARG A 53 -33.98 7.55 60.85
CA ARG A 53 -32.78 8.41 60.91
C ARG A 53 -31.75 8.06 59.83
N PHE A 54 -31.70 6.80 59.40
CA PHE A 54 -30.82 6.34 58.32
C PHE A 54 -31.23 6.85 56.93
N GLY A 55 -32.50 7.23 56.74
CA GLY A 55 -33.02 7.74 55.47
C GLY A 55 -33.42 6.64 54.48
N ASP A 56 -33.45 6.96 53.18
CA ASP A 56 -33.80 5.99 52.13
C ASP A 56 -32.72 4.91 51.98
N TRP A 57 -32.98 3.77 52.62
CA TRP A 57 -32.15 2.57 52.56
C TRP A 57 -31.86 2.10 51.13
N GLY A 58 -32.84 2.19 50.22
CA GLY A 58 -32.69 1.75 48.84
C GLY A 58 -31.69 2.61 48.09
N GLU A 59 -31.75 3.92 48.30
CA GLU A 59 -30.85 4.90 47.69
C GLU A 59 -29.42 4.78 48.24
N VAL A 60 -29.26 4.73 49.57
CA VAL A 60 -27.95 4.59 50.23
C VAL A 60 -27.27 3.28 49.83
N ARG A 61 -28.01 2.16 49.84
CA ARG A 61 -27.49 0.85 49.41
C ARG A 61 -27.06 0.86 47.94
N ALA A 62 -27.86 1.46 47.05
CA ALA A 62 -27.52 1.56 45.63
C ALA A 62 -26.27 2.44 45.40
N ALA A 63 -26.17 3.57 46.10
CA ALA A 63 -25.04 4.49 46.01
C ALA A 63 -23.75 3.86 46.54
N THR A 64 -23.78 3.22 47.72
CA THR A 64 -22.61 2.56 48.33
C THR A 64 -22.14 1.37 47.49
N ARG A 65 -23.07 0.55 46.96
CA ARG A 65 -22.72 -0.52 46.02
C ARG A 65 -22.09 0.01 44.74
N ARG A 66 -22.58 1.14 44.20
CA ARG A 66 -21.98 1.79 43.02
C ARG A 66 -20.55 2.22 43.32
N TYR A 67 -20.34 2.92 44.44
CA TYR A 67 -19.02 3.38 44.86
C TYR A 67 -18.05 2.22 45.13
N ALA A 68 -18.49 1.19 45.85
CA ALA A 68 -17.69 0.00 46.15
C ALA A 68 -17.29 -0.75 44.86
N ARG A 69 -18.23 -0.90 43.90
CA ARG A 69 -17.93 -1.50 42.59
C ARG A 69 -16.94 -0.67 41.77
N GLU A 70 -17.08 0.65 41.77
CA GLU A 70 -16.15 1.54 41.06
C GLU A 70 -14.74 1.48 41.66
N ARG A 71 -14.63 1.45 42.99
CA ARG A 71 -13.35 1.31 43.71
C ARG A 71 -12.71 -0.05 43.46
N ALA A 72 -13.47 -1.13 43.58
CA ALA A 72 -13.01 -2.49 43.30
C ALA A 72 -12.50 -2.61 41.86
N ARG A 73 -13.25 -2.09 40.88
CA ARG A 73 -12.82 -2.08 39.47
C ARG A 73 -11.51 -1.30 39.26
N ARG A 74 -11.33 -0.15 39.91
CA ARG A 74 -10.07 0.62 39.83
C ARG A 74 -8.90 -0.14 40.45
N GLN A 75 -9.12 -0.84 41.56
CA GLN A 75 -8.10 -1.67 42.20
C GLN A 75 -7.74 -2.88 41.33
N GLU A 76 -8.72 -3.57 40.74
CA GLU A 76 -8.49 -4.68 39.82
C GLU A 76 -7.71 -4.24 38.58
N VAL A 77 -8.07 -3.10 37.97
CA VAL A 77 -7.34 -2.57 36.80
C VAL A 77 -5.90 -2.20 37.17
N ARG A 78 -5.66 -1.63 38.36
CA ARG A 78 -4.30 -1.34 38.84
C ARG A 78 -3.51 -2.62 39.10
N ALA A 79 -4.09 -3.58 39.81
CA ALA A 79 -3.45 -4.86 40.09
C ALA A 79 -3.14 -5.63 38.80
N ALA A 80 -4.05 -5.61 37.82
CA ALA A 80 -3.81 -6.18 36.50
C ALA A 80 -2.65 -5.45 35.79
N ALA A 81 -2.66 -4.12 35.73
CA ALA A 81 -1.60 -3.34 35.10
C ALA A 81 -0.23 -3.59 35.74
N GLU A 82 -0.17 -3.65 37.07
CA GLU A 82 1.04 -3.98 37.84
C GLU A 82 1.52 -5.41 37.56
N GLY A 83 0.59 -6.37 37.47
CA GLY A 83 0.86 -7.75 37.07
C GLY A 83 1.48 -7.82 35.67
N TRP A 84 0.82 -7.23 34.67
CA TRP A 84 1.30 -7.16 33.29
C TRP A 84 2.69 -6.52 33.19
N TRP A 85 2.93 -5.44 33.93
CA TRP A 85 4.24 -4.78 33.96
C TRP A 85 5.32 -5.67 34.58
N ASN A 86 5.03 -6.29 35.73
CA ASN A 86 5.98 -7.16 36.40
C ASN A 86 6.29 -8.40 35.54
N ASP A 87 5.27 -9.02 34.96
CA ASP A 87 5.41 -10.18 34.08
C ASP A 87 6.24 -9.84 32.83
N THR A 88 5.96 -8.70 32.19
CA THR A 88 6.75 -8.22 31.05
C THR A 88 8.21 -7.98 31.44
N ARG A 89 8.46 -7.35 32.60
CA ARG A 89 9.80 -7.08 33.11
C ARG A 89 10.57 -8.37 33.43
N VAL A 90 9.89 -9.35 34.04
CA VAL A 90 10.46 -10.66 34.36
C VAL A 90 10.75 -11.44 33.08
N ALA A 91 9.81 -11.45 32.12
CA ALA A 91 9.99 -12.08 30.82
C ALA A 91 11.20 -11.49 30.07
N LEU A 92 11.31 -10.17 29.96
CA LEU A 92 12.45 -9.52 29.31
C LEU A 92 13.77 -9.86 30.01
N ARG A 93 13.80 -9.82 31.35
CA ARG A 93 14.98 -10.21 32.12
C ARG A 93 15.35 -11.68 31.90
N SER A 94 14.36 -12.56 31.72
CA SER A 94 14.60 -13.99 31.45
C SER A 94 15.24 -14.22 30.08
N VAL A 95 14.81 -13.46 29.06
CA VAL A 95 15.40 -13.49 27.71
C VAL A 95 16.86 -13.03 27.75
N LEU A 96 17.13 -11.91 28.43
CA LEU A 96 18.49 -11.35 28.55
C LEU A 96 19.46 -12.26 29.34
N ARG A 97 18.93 -13.10 30.24
CA ARG A 97 19.74 -14.07 31.01
C ARG A 97 20.17 -15.29 30.21
N ARG A 98 19.54 -15.58 29.06
CA ARG A 98 19.86 -16.73 28.21
C ARG A 98 20.07 -16.28 26.76
N PRO A 99 21.13 -15.50 26.49
CA PRO A 99 21.33 -14.84 25.20
C PRO A 99 21.44 -15.82 24.01
N GLY A 100 22.03 -17.01 24.20
CA GLY A 100 22.14 -18.00 23.12
C GLY A 100 20.80 -18.55 22.64
N PHE A 101 19.93 -18.98 23.57
CA PHE A 101 18.58 -19.45 23.23
C PHE A 101 17.73 -18.33 22.64
N ALA A 102 17.78 -17.14 23.26
CA ALA A 102 17.07 -15.96 22.76
C ALA A 102 17.48 -15.60 21.33
N ALA A 103 18.78 -15.60 21.04
CA ALA A 103 19.30 -15.31 19.70
C ALA A 103 18.78 -16.30 18.67
N THR A 104 18.80 -17.61 18.95
CA THR A 104 18.27 -18.64 18.03
C THR A 104 16.79 -18.43 17.72
N VAL A 105 15.98 -18.18 18.75
CA VAL A 105 14.54 -17.91 18.60
C VAL A 105 14.29 -16.64 17.77
N VAL A 106 14.98 -15.54 18.10
CA VAL A 106 14.87 -14.26 17.37
C VAL A 106 15.29 -14.43 15.92
N LEU A 107 16.40 -15.10 15.64
CA LEU A 107 16.87 -15.35 14.26
C LEU A 107 15.87 -16.19 13.47
N THR A 108 15.30 -17.22 14.09
CA THR A 108 14.31 -18.09 13.44
C THR A 108 13.03 -17.32 13.09
N LEU A 109 12.53 -16.52 14.02
CA LEU A 109 11.39 -15.62 13.80
C LEU A 109 11.70 -14.56 12.73
N ALA A 110 12.87 -13.93 12.80
CA ALA A 110 13.29 -12.92 11.84
C ALA A 110 13.40 -13.51 10.42
N LEU A 111 13.93 -14.71 10.27
CA LEU A 111 13.99 -15.41 8.98
C LEU A 111 12.59 -15.75 8.46
N GLY A 112 11.71 -16.29 9.30
CA GLY A 112 10.34 -16.62 8.90
C GLY A 112 9.53 -15.39 8.48
N VAL A 113 9.54 -14.34 9.31
CA VAL A 113 8.84 -13.07 9.02
C VAL A 113 9.46 -12.37 7.82
N GLY A 114 10.80 -12.35 7.74
CA GLY A 114 11.54 -11.74 6.64
C GLY A 114 11.27 -12.44 5.30
N ALA A 115 11.24 -13.77 5.27
CA ALA A 115 10.92 -14.53 4.07
C ALA A 115 9.50 -14.22 3.57
N VAL A 116 8.49 -14.29 4.44
CA VAL A 116 7.10 -13.99 4.07
C VAL A 116 6.95 -12.53 3.59
N SER A 117 7.59 -11.59 4.29
CA SER A 117 7.55 -10.17 3.92
C SER A 117 8.25 -9.89 2.58
N ALA A 118 9.37 -10.57 2.31
CA ALA A 118 10.09 -10.45 1.04
C ALA A 118 9.28 -11.01 -0.12
N THR A 119 8.65 -12.18 0.06
CA THR A 119 7.74 -12.75 -0.95
C THR A 119 6.57 -11.81 -1.23
N TYR A 120 5.94 -11.27 -0.20
CA TYR A 120 4.86 -10.30 -0.37
C TYR A 120 5.33 -9.03 -1.08
N SER A 121 6.52 -8.51 -0.77
CA SER A 121 7.08 -7.33 -1.42
C SER A 121 7.32 -7.55 -2.93
N VAL A 122 7.75 -8.75 -3.33
CA VAL A 122 7.90 -9.10 -4.75
C VAL A 122 6.53 -9.23 -5.42
N VAL A 123 5.56 -9.87 -4.76
CA VAL A 123 4.18 -9.96 -5.26
C VAL A 123 3.58 -8.58 -5.41
N ASP A 124 3.77 -7.69 -4.45
CA ASP A 124 3.28 -6.33 -4.48
C ASP A 124 3.89 -5.57 -5.66
N ALA A 125 5.22 -5.54 -5.76
CA ALA A 125 5.94 -4.83 -6.82
C ALA A 125 5.69 -5.39 -8.25
N VAL A 126 5.34 -6.67 -8.39
CA VAL A 126 5.18 -7.32 -9.71
C VAL A 126 3.72 -7.48 -10.11
N LEU A 127 2.82 -7.77 -9.16
CA LEU A 127 1.43 -8.13 -9.44
C LEU A 127 0.43 -7.07 -8.98
N LEU A 128 0.74 -6.25 -7.98
CA LEU A 128 -0.25 -5.37 -7.34
C LEU A 128 0.03 -3.88 -7.52
N ASP A 129 1.30 -3.47 -7.73
CA ASP A 129 1.66 -2.08 -7.99
C ASP A 129 0.99 -1.65 -9.32
N PRO A 130 0.01 -0.73 -9.28
CA PRO A 130 -0.70 -0.35 -10.48
C PRO A 130 0.30 0.27 -11.45
N LEU A 131 0.17 -0.07 -12.73
CA LEU A 131 1.00 0.52 -13.77
C LEU A 131 1.02 2.06 -13.60
N PRO A 132 2.19 2.72 -13.69
CA PRO A 132 2.36 4.14 -13.37
C PRO A 132 1.77 5.07 -14.45
N TYR A 133 0.73 4.61 -15.15
CA TYR A 133 0.00 5.36 -16.18
C TYR A 133 -1.32 5.87 -15.61
N PRO A 134 -1.69 7.13 -15.90
CA PRO A 134 -3.03 7.61 -15.62
C PRO A 134 -4.08 6.72 -16.28
N ARG A 135 -5.08 6.27 -15.51
CA ARG A 135 -6.16 5.37 -15.98
C ARG A 135 -5.63 4.04 -16.52
N SER A 136 -4.67 3.43 -15.81
CA SER A 136 -4.11 2.12 -16.15
C SER A 136 -5.15 1.00 -16.26
N ASP A 137 -6.30 1.13 -15.60
CA ASP A 137 -7.48 0.26 -15.72
C ASP A 137 -8.09 0.22 -17.13
N ARG A 138 -7.79 1.21 -17.98
CA ARG A 138 -8.31 1.32 -19.35
C ARG A 138 -7.29 0.93 -20.42
N LEU A 139 -6.07 0.57 -20.04
CA LEU A 139 -5.02 0.16 -20.96
C LEU A 139 -5.08 -1.34 -21.20
N VAL A 140 -5.10 -1.73 -22.48
CA VAL A 140 -5.04 -3.13 -22.90
C VAL A 140 -3.89 -3.34 -23.86
N ARG A 141 -3.20 -4.47 -23.75
CA ARG A 141 -2.16 -4.87 -24.71
C ARG A 141 -2.72 -5.91 -25.66
N ILE A 142 -2.70 -5.60 -26.95
CA ILE A 142 -3.24 -6.45 -28.02
C ILE A 142 -2.11 -7.29 -28.60
N TYR A 143 -2.35 -8.58 -28.75
CA TYR A 143 -1.43 -9.53 -29.38
C TYR A 143 -2.18 -10.37 -30.41
N GLN A 144 -1.46 -10.91 -31.36
CA GLN A 144 -1.97 -12.04 -32.15
C GLN A 144 -1.79 -13.33 -31.37
N GLN A 145 -2.81 -14.17 -31.36
CA GLN A 145 -2.77 -15.44 -30.66
C GLN A 145 -3.12 -16.56 -31.62
N ASN A 146 -2.11 -17.33 -32.02
CA ASN A 146 -2.28 -18.50 -32.90
C ASN A 146 -2.34 -19.82 -32.09
N SER A 147 -2.12 -19.76 -30.78
CA SER A 147 -2.18 -20.90 -29.85
C SER A 147 -2.41 -20.37 -28.41
N PRO A 148 -3.04 -21.14 -27.49
CA PRO A 148 -3.34 -20.70 -26.12
C PRO A 148 -2.14 -20.11 -25.36
N THR A 149 -0.92 -20.57 -25.65
CA THR A 149 0.30 -20.12 -24.97
C THR A 149 1.14 -19.14 -25.78
N ASN A 150 0.85 -18.95 -27.08
CA ASN A 150 1.74 -18.24 -27.98
C ASN A 150 1.14 -16.90 -28.41
N ARG A 151 1.65 -15.81 -27.81
CA ARG A 151 1.29 -14.42 -28.10
C ARG A 151 2.36 -13.79 -28.98
N TRP A 152 1.97 -13.36 -30.16
CA TRP A 152 2.82 -12.71 -31.13
C TRP A 152 2.50 -11.22 -31.26
N GLY A 153 3.48 -10.45 -31.75
CA GLY A 153 3.26 -9.06 -32.14
C GLY A 153 2.27 -8.94 -33.30
N LEU A 154 1.64 -7.78 -33.44
CA LEU A 154 0.80 -7.46 -34.60
C LEU A 154 1.68 -7.18 -35.83
N SER A 155 1.15 -7.47 -37.03
CA SER A 155 1.71 -6.96 -38.28
C SER A 155 1.30 -5.51 -38.50
N ALA A 156 2.03 -4.77 -39.34
CA ALA A 156 1.66 -3.40 -39.71
C ALA A 156 0.23 -3.33 -40.29
N ALA A 157 -0.13 -4.28 -41.17
CA ALA A 157 -1.48 -4.35 -41.75
C ALA A 157 -2.58 -4.62 -40.70
N ASP A 158 -2.27 -5.35 -39.62
CA ASP A 158 -3.24 -5.57 -38.54
C ASP A 158 -3.35 -4.36 -37.62
N LEU A 159 -2.25 -3.60 -37.43
CA LEU A 159 -2.28 -2.31 -36.76
C LEU A 159 -3.13 -1.30 -37.54
N ASP A 160 -2.94 -1.19 -38.86
CA ASP A 160 -3.75 -0.31 -39.72
C ASP A 160 -5.23 -0.71 -39.65
N GLY A 161 -5.53 -2.01 -39.75
CA GLY A 161 -6.90 -2.51 -39.57
C GLY A 161 -7.51 -2.18 -38.21
N LEU A 162 -6.71 -2.18 -37.12
CA LEU A 162 -7.16 -1.77 -35.79
C LEU A 162 -7.42 -0.27 -35.72
N LEU A 163 -6.52 0.55 -36.28
CA LEU A 163 -6.63 2.00 -36.31
C LEU A 163 -7.86 2.45 -37.12
N GLU A 164 -8.14 1.81 -38.25
CA GLU A 164 -9.26 2.17 -39.13
C GLU A 164 -10.62 1.69 -38.62
N ARG A 165 -10.69 0.49 -38.01
CA ARG A 165 -11.96 -0.21 -37.78
C ARG A 165 -12.39 -0.26 -36.32
N SER A 166 -11.48 -0.07 -35.38
CA SER A 166 -11.83 -0.15 -33.96
C SER A 166 -12.60 1.09 -33.52
N ARG A 167 -13.82 0.90 -33.03
CA ARG A 167 -14.60 1.96 -32.36
C ARG A 167 -14.63 1.81 -30.83
N ALA A 168 -14.08 0.72 -30.31
CA ALA A 168 -14.09 0.41 -28.88
C ALA A 168 -12.89 1.00 -28.13
N LEU A 169 -11.81 1.33 -28.86
CA LEU A 169 -10.58 1.87 -28.30
C LEU A 169 -10.52 3.38 -28.53
N GLY A 170 -10.24 4.15 -27.47
CA GLY A 170 -10.14 5.62 -27.57
C GLY A 170 -8.85 6.07 -28.27
N SER A 171 -7.76 5.32 -28.11
CA SER A 171 -6.50 5.52 -28.82
C SER A 171 -5.77 4.18 -28.96
N VAL A 172 -4.99 4.05 -30.03
CA VAL A 172 -4.16 2.87 -30.29
C VAL A 172 -2.76 3.35 -30.61
N ALA A 173 -1.76 2.69 -30.04
CA ALA A 173 -0.36 2.95 -30.30
C ALA A 173 0.40 1.63 -30.39
N ALA A 174 1.48 1.63 -31.16
CA ALA A 174 2.38 0.49 -31.27
C ALA A 174 3.77 0.81 -30.77
N LEU A 175 4.44 -0.24 -30.31
CA LEU A 175 5.81 -0.20 -29.82
C LEU A 175 6.55 -1.43 -30.37
N VAL A 176 7.77 -1.21 -30.83
CA VAL A 176 8.71 -2.24 -31.27
C VAL A 176 9.94 -2.16 -30.37
N PRO A 177 10.11 -3.09 -29.41
CA PRO A 177 11.26 -3.07 -28.53
C PRO A 177 12.51 -3.52 -29.29
N GLY A 178 13.67 -3.02 -28.88
CA GLY A 178 14.94 -3.43 -29.45
C GLY A 178 16.12 -2.75 -28.77
N GLU A 179 17.22 -2.72 -29.50
CA GLU A 179 18.42 -1.98 -29.13
C GLU A 179 18.83 -1.13 -30.33
N ALA A 180 19.50 -0.02 -30.05
CA ALA A 180 20.08 0.83 -31.08
C ALA A 180 21.56 1.08 -30.75
N VAL A 181 22.38 1.22 -31.79
CA VAL A 181 23.76 1.68 -31.65
C VAL A 181 23.73 3.21 -31.60
N LEU A 182 23.92 3.75 -30.40
CA LEU A 182 24.10 5.17 -30.20
C LEU A 182 25.55 5.55 -30.54
N ARG A 183 25.72 6.44 -31.52
CA ARG A 183 27.03 7.03 -31.81
C ARG A 183 27.33 8.11 -30.76
N ASP A 184 28.27 7.79 -29.88
CA ASP A 184 28.86 8.76 -28.96
C ASP A 184 30.11 9.43 -29.57
N ALA A 185 30.58 10.51 -28.96
CA ALA A 185 31.76 11.26 -29.41
C ALA A 185 33.05 10.41 -29.40
N GLU A 186 33.14 9.46 -28.48
CA GLU A 186 34.34 8.63 -28.30
C GLU A 186 34.17 7.22 -28.90
N ARG A 187 33.04 6.54 -28.62
CA ARG A 187 32.77 5.16 -29.09
C ARG A 187 31.28 4.88 -29.25
N PRO A 188 30.86 4.09 -30.28
CA PRO A 188 29.49 3.59 -30.37
C PRO A 188 29.13 2.69 -29.19
N ARG A 189 27.92 2.86 -28.63
CA ARG A 189 27.40 2.08 -27.51
C ARG A 189 26.01 1.53 -27.86
N TRP A 190 25.76 0.27 -27.54
CA TRP A 190 24.42 -0.31 -27.58
C TRP A 190 23.57 0.28 -26.46
N VAL A 191 22.42 0.83 -26.81
CA VAL A 191 21.44 1.39 -25.88
C VAL A 191 20.10 0.69 -26.01
N PRO A 192 19.41 0.40 -24.88
CA PRO A 192 18.02 -0.04 -24.92
C PRO A 192 17.15 1.00 -25.64
N ALA A 193 16.41 0.56 -26.65
CA ALA A 193 15.59 1.43 -27.50
C ALA A 193 14.21 0.84 -27.72
N ALA A 194 13.22 1.69 -27.93
CA ALA A 194 11.89 1.25 -28.32
C ALA A 194 11.30 2.23 -29.33
N ARG A 195 11.04 1.75 -30.54
CA ARG A 195 10.40 2.55 -31.60
C ARG A 195 8.91 2.60 -31.33
N VAL A 196 8.33 3.79 -31.31
CA VAL A 196 6.91 3.97 -30.94
C VAL A 196 6.16 4.87 -31.90
N THR A 197 4.89 4.54 -32.17
CA THR A 197 4.03 5.37 -33.01
C THR A 197 3.81 6.77 -32.42
N PRO A 198 3.49 7.79 -33.23
CA PRO A 198 3.34 9.15 -32.73
C PRO A 198 2.42 9.30 -31.50
N GLY A 199 1.27 8.63 -31.49
CA GLY A 199 0.29 8.64 -30.41
C GLY A 199 0.67 7.85 -29.13
N PHE A 200 1.87 7.27 -29.03
CA PHE A 200 2.24 6.37 -27.93
C PHE A 200 2.22 7.02 -26.55
N PHE A 201 2.93 8.14 -26.38
CA PHE A 201 3.00 8.82 -25.08
C PHE A 201 1.63 9.34 -24.65
N ALA A 202 0.85 9.89 -25.59
CA ALA A 202 -0.51 10.35 -25.34
C ALA A 202 -1.44 9.19 -24.93
N THR A 203 -1.32 8.03 -25.56
CA THR A 203 -2.08 6.81 -25.20
C THR A 203 -1.77 6.36 -23.78
N LEU A 204 -0.51 6.43 -23.35
CA LEU A 204 -0.10 6.13 -21.97
C LEU A 204 -0.38 7.27 -20.98
N GLY A 205 -0.86 8.43 -21.43
CA GLY A 205 -1.04 9.62 -20.59
C GLY A 205 0.27 10.20 -20.07
N VAL A 206 1.40 9.92 -20.73
CA VAL A 206 2.73 10.41 -20.36
C VAL A 206 3.03 11.68 -21.14
N SER A 207 3.31 12.77 -20.44
CA SER A 207 3.77 14.02 -21.04
C SER A 207 5.26 14.21 -20.79
N PRO A 208 6.07 14.51 -21.83
CA PRO A 208 7.47 14.90 -21.65
C PRO A 208 7.61 16.07 -20.68
N ALA A 209 8.63 16.04 -19.83
CA ALA A 209 8.95 17.13 -18.90
C ALA A 209 9.59 18.33 -19.61
N ALA A 210 10.25 18.09 -20.74
CA ALA A 210 10.76 19.13 -21.62
C ALA A 210 10.41 18.79 -23.07
N GLY A 211 10.12 19.81 -23.88
CA GLY A 211 9.77 19.67 -25.29
C GLY A 211 8.35 19.11 -25.49
N ARG A 212 8.22 18.10 -26.36
CA ARG A 212 6.92 17.55 -26.77
C ARG A 212 7.03 16.06 -27.11
N GLY A 213 5.86 15.42 -27.20
CA GLY A 213 5.74 14.11 -27.85
C GLY A 213 5.83 14.23 -29.37
N PHE A 214 5.65 13.08 -30.03
CA PHE A 214 5.60 13.01 -31.47
C PHE A 214 4.30 13.57 -32.05
N ARG A 215 4.38 14.03 -33.30
CA ARG A 215 3.25 14.48 -34.11
C ARG A 215 2.95 13.43 -35.16
N GLU A 216 1.68 13.29 -35.55
CA GLU A 216 1.24 12.29 -36.53
C GLU A 216 2.09 12.25 -37.82
N PRO A 217 2.44 13.38 -38.47
CA PRO A 217 3.26 13.34 -39.68
C PRO A 217 4.66 12.78 -39.46
N GLU A 218 5.19 12.74 -38.23
CA GLU A 218 6.54 12.23 -37.95
C GLU A 218 6.61 10.69 -38.00
N GLY A 219 5.46 10.01 -38.07
CA GLY A 219 5.37 8.56 -38.32
C GLY A 219 5.50 8.16 -39.79
N ASP A 220 5.61 9.13 -40.70
CA ASP A 220 5.82 8.89 -42.14
C ASP A 220 7.31 8.62 -42.42
N PRO A 221 7.67 7.54 -43.14
CA PRO A 221 9.05 7.22 -43.49
C PRO A 221 9.78 8.28 -44.33
N ASP A 222 9.05 9.14 -45.04
CA ASP A 222 9.64 10.22 -45.86
C ASP A 222 10.02 11.46 -45.01
N ARG A 223 9.76 11.42 -43.70
CA ARG A 223 10.03 12.52 -42.77
C ARG A 223 11.33 12.30 -42.01
N ALA A 224 11.90 13.40 -41.52
CA ALA A 224 13.06 13.32 -40.65
C ALA A 224 12.72 12.55 -39.37
N SER A 225 13.57 11.59 -38.99
CA SER A 225 13.38 10.81 -37.77
C SER A 225 13.60 11.68 -36.54
N VAL A 226 12.76 11.49 -35.54
CA VAL A 226 12.81 12.21 -34.25
C VAL A 226 12.83 11.23 -33.09
N ALA A 227 13.32 11.66 -31.94
CA ALA A 227 13.41 10.84 -30.74
C ALA A 227 12.99 11.59 -29.47
N VAL A 228 12.47 10.84 -28.51
CA VAL A 228 12.26 11.27 -27.13
C VAL A 228 13.25 10.54 -26.23
N LEU A 229 13.91 11.25 -25.32
CA LEU A 229 14.93 10.68 -24.44
C LEU A 229 14.41 10.48 -23.03
N THR A 230 15.00 9.53 -22.30
CA THR A 230 14.89 9.54 -20.84
C THR A 230 15.63 10.74 -20.24
N HIS A 231 15.14 11.25 -19.12
CA HIS A 231 15.81 12.33 -18.38
C HIS A 231 17.27 11.98 -18.04
N ALA A 232 17.55 10.71 -17.74
CA ALA A 232 18.89 10.23 -17.43
C ALA A 232 19.84 10.35 -18.64
N LEU A 233 19.41 9.93 -19.84
CA LEU A 233 20.21 10.04 -21.05
C LEU A 233 20.41 11.51 -21.47
N ALA A 234 19.36 12.33 -21.34
CA ALA A 234 19.46 13.76 -21.61
C ALA A 234 20.52 14.44 -20.72
N GLY A 235 20.48 14.15 -19.41
CA GLY A 235 21.45 14.68 -18.45
C GLY A 235 22.88 14.19 -18.68
N SER A 236 23.08 12.89 -18.93
CA SER A 236 24.43 12.34 -19.13
C SER A 236 25.07 12.78 -20.45
N ARG A 237 24.27 12.95 -21.51
CA ARG A 237 24.78 13.26 -22.86
C ARG A 237 24.84 14.75 -23.16
N PHE A 238 23.84 15.51 -22.72
CA PHE A 238 23.66 16.93 -23.06
C PHE A 238 23.76 17.86 -21.84
N GLY A 239 23.93 17.31 -20.63
CA GLY A 239 24.03 18.05 -19.38
C GLY A 239 22.69 18.42 -18.74
N SER A 240 21.61 18.56 -19.53
CA SER A 240 20.26 18.83 -19.02
C SER A 240 19.17 18.41 -20.01
N ALA A 241 17.92 18.39 -19.55
CA ALA A 241 16.76 18.14 -20.41
C ALA A 241 16.58 19.23 -21.48
N ASP A 242 16.74 20.50 -21.11
CA ASP A 242 16.57 21.63 -22.05
C ASP A 242 17.68 21.67 -23.09
N ALA A 243 18.93 21.37 -22.69
CA ALA A 243 20.06 21.32 -23.62
C ALA A 243 19.98 20.16 -24.62
N ALA A 244 19.19 19.12 -24.32
CA ALA A 244 18.96 18.02 -25.23
C ALA A 244 17.98 18.38 -26.35
N LEU A 245 17.05 19.32 -26.14
CA LEU A 245 16.02 19.65 -27.12
C LEU A 245 16.62 20.26 -28.39
N GLY A 246 16.18 19.78 -29.55
CA GLY A 246 16.68 20.18 -30.86
C GLY A 246 18.07 19.63 -31.21
N ALA A 247 18.73 18.94 -30.28
CA ALA A 247 20.01 18.31 -30.55
C ALA A 247 19.83 17.08 -31.45
N SER A 248 20.86 16.79 -32.26
CA SER A 248 20.88 15.62 -33.13
C SER A 248 21.57 14.43 -32.45
N LEU A 249 20.93 13.27 -32.48
CA LEU A 249 21.41 12.00 -31.96
C LEU A 249 21.51 11.00 -33.10
N VAL A 250 22.65 10.35 -33.31
CA VAL A 250 22.79 9.34 -34.37
C VAL A 250 22.58 7.95 -33.77
N LEU A 251 21.51 7.27 -34.21
CA LEU A 251 21.13 5.92 -33.83
C LEU A 251 21.20 5.01 -35.07
N ASP A 252 21.96 3.93 -35.00
CA ASP A 252 22.14 2.98 -36.12
C ASP A 252 22.58 3.67 -37.43
N GLY A 253 23.35 4.76 -37.30
CA GLY A 253 23.80 5.57 -38.44
C GLY A 253 22.79 6.61 -38.94
N VAL A 254 21.57 6.64 -38.41
CA VAL A 254 20.51 7.58 -38.80
C VAL A 254 20.42 8.74 -37.79
N PRO A 255 20.49 10.01 -38.22
CA PRO A 255 20.30 11.16 -37.34
C PRO A 255 18.84 11.30 -36.90
N HIS A 256 18.64 11.54 -35.61
CA HIS A 256 17.36 11.78 -34.96
C HIS A 256 17.40 13.12 -34.22
N GLU A 257 16.44 14.01 -34.48
CA GLU A 257 16.29 15.22 -33.66
C GLU A 257 15.59 14.88 -32.34
N VAL A 258 16.13 15.38 -31.23
CA VAL A 258 15.52 15.22 -29.90
C VAL A 258 14.38 16.23 -29.76
N VAL A 259 13.14 15.76 -29.77
CA VAL A 259 11.94 16.61 -29.69
C VAL A 259 11.34 16.68 -28.28
N GLY A 260 11.76 15.78 -27.38
CA GLY A 260 11.27 15.75 -26.02
C GLY A 260 12.12 14.92 -25.06
N VAL A 261 11.94 15.17 -23.77
CA VAL A 261 12.59 14.44 -22.68
C VAL A 261 11.54 14.01 -21.66
N LEU A 262 11.53 12.71 -21.32
CA LEU A 262 10.60 12.14 -20.34
C LEU A 262 10.82 12.72 -18.94
N PRO A 263 9.78 12.72 -18.08
CA PRO A 263 9.92 13.03 -16.66
C PRO A 263 11.00 12.22 -15.94
N PRO A 264 11.63 12.79 -14.90
CA PRO A 264 12.59 12.06 -14.08
C PRO A 264 11.94 10.82 -13.44
N GLY A 265 12.72 9.75 -13.30
CA GLY A 265 12.25 8.47 -12.73
C GLY A 265 11.64 7.50 -13.75
N ILE A 266 11.21 7.96 -14.93
CA ILE A 266 10.71 7.07 -15.99
C ILE A 266 11.89 6.40 -16.71
N ARG A 267 12.01 5.08 -16.54
CA ARG A 267 13.01 4.24 -17.24
C ARG A 267 12.38 3.13 -18.09
N GLU A 268 11.08 2.94 -17.93
CA GLU A 268 10.32 1.86 -18.53
C GLU A 268 8.94 2.38 -18.90
N LEU A 269 8.49 2.09 -20.14
CA LEU A 269 7.12 2.36 -20.58
C LEU A 269 6.56 1.10 -21.25
N ALA A 270 5.28 0.82 -21.03
CA ALA A 270 4.57 -0.37 -21.51
C ALA A 270 5.29 -1.71 -21.23
N GLY A 271 6.07 -1.81 -20.14
CA GLY A 271 6.83 -3.01 -19.78
C GLY A 271 8.17 -3.15 -20.52
N HIS A 272 8.64 -2.09 -21.18
CA HIS A 272 9.88 -2.08 -21.96
C HIS A 272 10.81 -0.97 -21.49
N ARG A 273 12.02 -1.35 -21.08
CA ARG A 273 13.07 -0.41 -20.71
C ARG A 273 13.71 0.17 -21.96
N ALA A 274 13.81 1.49 -22.03
CA ALA A 274 14.49 2.18 -23.11
C ALA A 274 15.14 3.47 -22.60
N GLU A 275 16.36 3.76 -23.03
CA GLU A 275 17.01 5.06 -22.80
C GLU A 275 16.59 6.09 -23.85
N VAL A 276 16.29 5.61 -25.07
CA VAL A 276 15.84 6.38 -26.23
C VAL A 276 14.59 5.77 -26.85
N TRP A 277 13.66 6.64 -27.24
CA TRP A 277 12.39 6.29 -27.84
C TRP A 277 12.32 6.96 -29.20
N PRO A 278 12.78 6.34 -30.29
CA PRO A 278 12.63 6.90 -31.64
C PRO A 278 11.18 6.79 -32.11
N VAL A 279 10.76 7.68 -33.00
CA VAL A 279 9.48 7.54 -33.68
C VAL A 279 9.49 6.29 -34.56
N LEU A 280 8.43 5.51 -34.52
CA LEU A 280 8.19 4.40 -35.42
C LEU A 280 7.65 4.96 -36.73
N GLN A 281 8.47 4.90 -37.77
CA GLN A 281 8.05 5.24 -39.12
C GLN A 281 7.53 3.99 -39.82
N LEU A 282 6.24 3.98 -40.16
CA LEU A 282 5.57 2.85 -40.77
C LEU A 282 5.47 3.08 -42.28
N ALA A 283 6.10 2.22 -43.07
CA ALA A 283 5.83 2.16 -44.49
C ALA A 283 4.49 1.46 -44.76
N GLU A 284 3.78 1.91 -45.79
CA GLU A 284 2.50 1.34 -46.17
C GLU A 284 2.66 -0.16 -46.50
N PRO A 285 1.90 -1.06 -45.83
CA PRO A 285 2.12 -2.49 -45.96
C PRO A 285 1.71 -2.99 -47.34
N GLN A 286 2.67 -3.45 -48.14
CA GLN A 286 2.40 -3.96 -49.50
C GLN A 286 1.67 -5.32 -49.53
N ARG A 287 1.60 -6.05 -48.41
CA ARG A 287 0.82 -7.30 -48.27
C ARG A 287 0.51 -7.64 -46.81
N ARG A 288 -0.57 -8.39 -46.58
CA ARG A 288 -0.88 -9.02 -45.29
C ARG A 288 -0.12 -10.37 -45.21
N GLY A 289 0.93 -10.45 -44.40
CA GLY A 289 1.76 -11.66 -44.23
C GLY A 289 2.29 -11.79 -42.80
N PRO A 290 3.01 -12.87 -42.46
CA PRO A 290 3.45 -13.19 -41.08
C PRO A 290 4.57 -12.27 -40.54
N PHE A 291 4.65 -11.04 -41.07
CA PHE A 291 5.68 -10.08 -40.73
C PHE A 291 5.21 -9.32 -39.50
N PHE A 292 5.72 -9.72 -38.34
CA PHE A 292 5.76 -8.85 -37.18
C PHE A 292 6.35 -7.51 -37.59
N LEU A 293 5.96 -6.43 -36.92
CA LEU A 293 6.60 -5.11 -37.06
C LEU A 293 8.13 -5.28 -37.07
N ARG A 294 8.70 -5.31 -38.28
CA ARG A 294 10.13 -5.39 -38.57
C ARG A 294 10.43 -4.09 -39.28
N VAL A 295 11.21 -3.28 -38.59
CA VAL A 295 11.85 -2.08 -39.14
C VAL A 295 13.23 -2.49 -39.60
#